data_AF-A0A7C1FY85-F1
#
_entry.id   AF-A0A7C1FY85-F1
#
_cell.length_a   1.000
_cell.length_b   1.000
_cell.length_c   1.000
_cell.angle_alpha   90.00
_cell.angle_beta   90.00
_cell.angle_gamma   90.00
#
_symmetry.space_group_name_H-M   'P 1'
#
loop_
_entity.id
_entity.type
_entity.pdbx_description
1 polymer ?
#
loop_
_entity_poly.entity_id
_entity_poly.type
_entity_poly.pdbx_seq_one_letter_code
_entity_poly.pdbx_strand_id
1 'polypeptide(L)'
;MTREEILRKVATGELTVEQADKLLAQLEGAKPNKLYCKVSNKGAVSVYGLQRMPVTLYAEQWERLLDFAESIRQFIAEHNAELRRKSSP
;
A
#
# COMPACT_ATOMS: atom_id res chain seq x y z
N MET A 1 -12.94 0.86 -17.48
CA MET A 1 -13.47 -0.51 -17.33
C MET A 1 -13.70 -0.75 -15.86
N THR A 2 -14.91 -1.06 -15.43
CA THR A 2 -15.22 -1.35 -14.01
C THR A 2 -14.94 -2.82 -13.71
N ARG A 3 -14.79 -3.18 -12.42
CA ARG A 3 -14.63 -4.58 -11.98
C ARG A 3 -15.77 -5.47 -12.49
N GLU A 4 -17.00 -4.94 -12.50
CA GLU A 4 -18.19 -5.62 -12.98
C GLU A 4 -18.15 -5.86 -14.50
N GLU A 5 -17.65 -4.90 -15.28
CA GLU A 5 -17.47 -5.06 -16.73
C GLU A 5 -16.42 -6.11 -17.07
N ILE A 6 -15.30 -6.18 -16.33
CA ILE A 6 -14.27 -7.21 -16.56
C ILE A 6 -14.83 -8.60 -16.27
N LEU A 7 -15.55 -8.77 -15.15
CA LEU A 7 -16.15 -10.04 -14.79
C LEU A 7 -17.24 -10.47 -15.77
N ARG A 8 -18.02 -9.53 -16.31
CA ARG A 8 -18.98 -9.81 -17.39
C ARG A 8 -18.28 -10.29 -18.66
N LYS A 9 -17.15 -9.69 -19.04
CA LYS A 9 -16.40 -10.09 -20.23
C LYS A 9 -15.72 -11.46 -20.10
N VAL A 10 -15.36 -11.85 -18.88
CA VAL A 10 -14.95 -13.24 -18.61
C VAL A 10 -16.13 -14.18 -18.76
N ALA A 11 -17.30 -13.81 -18.23
CA ALA A 11 -18.51 -14.62 -18.34
C ALA A 11 -19.01 -14.79 -19.79
N THR A 12 -18.77 -13.80 -20.67
CA THR A 12 -19.08 -13.89 -22.10
C THR A 12 -17.97 -14.52 -22.94
N GLY A 13 -16.82 -14.86 -22.34
CA GLY A 13 -15.67 -15.46 -23.04
C GLY A 13 -14.88 -14.48 -23.91
N GLU A 14 -15.21 -13.18 -23.88
CA GLU A 14 -14.45 -12.12 -24.57
C GLU A 14 -13.08 -11.88 -23.95
N LEU A 15 -12.87 -12.35 -22.71
CA LEU A 15 -11.64 -12.16 -21.96
C LEU A 15 -11.25 -13.45 -21.25
N THR A 16 -9.97 -13.81 -21.32
CA THR A 16 -9.48 -14.95 -20.55
C THR A 16 -9.36 -14.60 -19.07
N VAL A 17 -9.40 -15.60 -18.20
CA VAL A 17 -9.22 -15.43 -16.76
C VAL A 17 -7.90 -14.72 -16.45
N GLU A 18 -6.81 -15.07 -17.14
CA GLU A 18 -5.50 -14.44 -16.99
C GLU A 18 -5.48 -12.96 -17.38
N GLN A 19 -6.19 -12.60 -18.46
CA GLN A 19 -6.32 -11.20 -18.88
C GLN A 19 -7.17 -10.40 -17.88
N ALA A 20 -8.19 -11.03 -17.30
CA ALA A 20 -9.05 -10.40 -16.31
C ALA A 20 -8.31 -10.15 -15.00
N ASP A 21 -7.51 -11.11 -14.53
CA ASP A 21 -6.67 -10.95 -13.34
C ASP A 21 -5.68 -9.78 -13.51
N LYS A 22 -5.09 -9.62 -14.69
CA LYS A 22 -4.20 -8.50 -14.98
C LYS A 22 -4.94 -7.16 -14.96
N LEU A 23 -6.14 -7.08 -15.54
CA LEU A 23 -6.96 -5.86 -15.55
C LEU A 23 -7.52 -5.53 -14.16
N LEU A 24 -7.93 -6.55 -13.40
CA LEU A 24 -8.39 -6.41 -12.02
C LEU A 24 -7.24 -5.96 -11.10
N ALA A 25 -6.04 -6.53 -11.26
CA ALA A 25 -4.86 -6.07 -10.53
C ALA A 25 -4.48 -4.62 -10.88
N GLN A 26 -4.69 -4.19 -12.13
CA GLN A 26 -4.50 -2.80 -12.54
C GLN A 26 -5.56 -1.85 -11.95
N LEU A 27 -6.81 -2.30 -11.82
CA LEU A 27 -7.88 -1.54 -11.14
C LEU A 27 -7.70 -1.50 -9.61
N GLU A 28 -7.30 -2.61 -9.01
CA GLU A 28 -7.02 -2.72 -7.57
C GLU A 28 -5.70 -2.04 -7.18
N GLY A 29 -4.80 -1.82 -8.16
CA GLY A 29 -3.64 -0.94 -8.05
C GLY A 29 -3.98 0.51 -7.69
N ALA A 30 -5.27 0.86 -7.70
CA ALA A 30 -5.81 2.16 -7.33
C ALA A 30 -6.78 2.10 -6.14
N LYS A 31 -6.53 1.29 -5.09
CA LYS A 31 -7.08 1.63 -3.75
C LYS A 31 -6.19 2.69 -3.10
N PRO A 32 -6.61 3.96 -3.04
CA PRO A 32 -5.77 5.01 -2.48
C PRO A 32 -5.77 4.87 -0.95
N ASN A 33 -4.57 4.89 -0.38
CA ASN A 33 -4.26 5.52 0.91
C ASN A 33 -4.79 4.93 2.22
N LYS A 34 -5.60 3.85 2.24
CA LYS A 34 -5.94 3.23 3.54
C LYS A 34 -4.82 2.29 3.98
N LEU A 35 -4.17 2.63 5.09
CA LEU A 35 -3.20 1.75 5.74
C LEU A 35 -3.88 0.48 6.23
N TYR A 36 -3.22 -0.66 6.02
CA TYR A 36 -3.62 -1.94 6.58
C TYR A 36 -2.41 -2.81 6.89
N CYS A 37 -2.58 -3.72 7.85
CA CYS A 37 -1.51 -4.60 8.34
C CYS A 37 -1.76 -6.06 7.96
N LYS A 38 -0.69 -6.81 7.74
CA LYS A 38 -0.70 -8.28 7.66
C LYS A 38 0.48 -8.85 8.45
N VAL A 39 0.32 -10.05 8.98
CA VAL A 39 1.46 -10.85 9.48
C VAL A 39 2.05 -11.59 8.29
N SER A 40 3.35 -11.43 8.08
CA SER A 40 4.09 -12.13 7.04
C SER A 40 4.36 -13.59 7.41
N ASN A 41 4.71 -14.42 6.42
CA ASN A 41 5.08 -15.82 6.63
C ASN A 41 6.30 -16.02 7.55
N LYS A 42 7.07 -14.95 7.78
CA LYS A 42 8.23 -14.93 8.69
C LYS A 42 7.90 -14.41 10.10
N GLY A 43 6.63 -14.18 10.41
CA GLY A 43 6.19 -13.67 11.71
C GLY A 43 6.42 -12.17 11.94
N ALA A 44 6.73 -11.40 10.89
CA ALA A 44 6.88 -9.94 10.95
C ALA A 44 5.57 -9.21 10.59
N VAL A 45 5.40 -7.97 11.06
CA VAL A 45 4.25 -7.11 10.73
C VAL A 45 4.58 -6.28 9.48
N SER A 46 3.73 -6.41 8.46
CA SER A 46 3.82 -5.68 7.19
C SER A 46 2.69 -4.64 7.10
N VAL A 47 3.06 -3.36 6.94
CA VAL A 47 2.14 -2.24 6.72
C VAL A 47 2.10 -1.89 5.22
N TYR A 48 0.90 -1.93 4.65
CA TYR A 48 0.62 -1.63 3.25
C TYR A 48 -0.11 -0.27 3.14
N GLY A 49 -0.14 0.28 1.93
CA GLY A 49 -0.88 1.52 1.62
C GLY A 49 -0.05 2.81 1.71
N LEU A 50 1.23 2.74 2.08
CA LEU A 50 2.17 3.88 2.08
C LEU A 50 2.88 4.06 0.72
N GLN A 51 3.34 2.95 0.13
CA GLN A 51 4.11 2.91 -1.11
C GLN A 51 3.92 1.55 -1.80
N ARG A 52 4.56 1.36 -2.97
CA ARG A 52 4.44 0.10 -3.75
C ARG A 52 4.83 -1.13 -2.94
N MET A 53 5.87 -1.02 -2.11
CA MET A 53 6.34 -2.10 -1.25
C MET A 53 5.88 -1.88 0.20
N PRO A 54 5.46 -2.93 0.91
CA PRO A 54 5.09 -2.80 2.31
C PRO A 54 6.32 -2.49 3.17
N VAL A 55 6.12 -1.72 4.23
CA VAL A 55 7.13 -1.60 5.30
C VAL A 55 6.94 -2.81 6.21
N THR A 56 7.96 -3.64 6.34
CA THR A 56 7.89 -4.87 7.14
C THR A 56 8.98 -4.86 8.19
N LEU A 57 8.58 -4.95 9.47
CA LEU A 57 9.48 -5.02 10.62
C LEU A 57 8.95 -6.08 11.60
N TYR A 58 9.82 -6.61 12.46
CA TYR A 58 9.40 -7.46 13.57
C TYR A 58 8.67 -6.62 14.64
N ALA A 59 7.87 -7.28 15.50
CA ALA A 59 7.05 -6.60 16.50
C ALA A 59 7.86 -5.64 17.39
N GLU A 60 8.98 -6.10 17.96
CA GLU A 60 9.87 -5.27 18.80
C GLU A 60 10.40 -4.02 18.08
N GLN A 61 10.68 -4.14 16.78
CA GLN A 61 11.13 -3.01 15.97
C GLN A 61 10.01 -1.99 15.73
N TRP A 62 8.77 -2.47 15.54
CA TRP A 62 7.60 -1.59 15.45
C TRP A 62 7.36 -0.87 16.77
N GLU A 63 7.38 -1.58 17.90
CA GLU A 63 7.21 -1.00 19.24
C GLU A 63 8.23 0.12 19.48
N ARG A 64 9.52 -0.16 19.27
CA ARG A 64 10.59 0.84 19.40
C ARG A 64 10.42 2.04 18.44
N LEU A 65 9.97 1.82 17.20
CA LEU A 65 9.73 2.89 16.24
C LEU A 65 8.53 3.75 16.65
N LEU A 66 7.47 3.13 17.16
CA LEU A 66 6.26 3.81 17.62
C LEU A 66 6.55 4.66 18.87
N ASP A 67 7.38 4.17 19.78
CA ASP A 67 7.87 4.95 20.92
C ASP A 67 8.69 6.17 20.48
N PHE A 68 9.38 6.07 19.33
CA PHE A 68 10.16 7.16 18.73
C PHE A 68 9.34 8.06 17.78
N ALA A 69 8.03 7.85 17.67
CA ALA A 69 7.20 8.55 16.68
C ALA A 69 7.18 10.07 16.87
N GLU A 70 7.21 10.56 18.11
CA GLU A 70 7.18 12.01 18.37
C GLU A 70 8.46 12.71 17.90
N SER A 71 9.62 12.09 18.16
CA SER A 71 10.91 12.60 17.67
C SER A 71 10.95 12.66 16.14
N ILE A 72 10.35 11.68 15.46
CA ILE A 72 10.22 11.71 13.98
C ILE A 72 9.34 12.90 13.54
N ARG A 73 8.21 13.15 14.21
CA ARG A 73 7.33 14.28 13.89
C ARG A 73 8.04 15.61 14.08
N GLN A 74 8.76 15.78 15.19
CA GLN A 74 9.54 16.98 15.48
C GLN A 74 10.63 17.19 14.42
N PHE A 75 11.41 16.16 14.10
CA PHE A 75 12.48 16.25 13.09
C PHE A 75 11.92 16.64 11.71
N ILE A 76 10.78 16.09 11.30
CA ILE A 76 10.10 16.48 10.06
C ILE A 76 9.68 17.94 10.08
N ALA A 77 9.18 18.44 11.21
CA ALA A 77 8.77 19.84 11.35
C ALA A 77 9.96 20.80 11.27
N GLU A 78 11.05 20.49 11.97
CA GLU A 78 12.30 21.26 11.97
C GLU A 78 12.92 21.36 10.57
N HIS A 79 12.91 20.26 9.82
CA HIS A 79 13.50 20.17 8.48
C HIS A 79 12.49 20.29 7.33
N ASN A 80 11.29 20.84 7.58
CA ASN A 80 10.21 20.81 6.59
C ASN A 80 10.58 21.50 5.25
N ALA A 81 11.48 22.48 5.25
CA ALA A 81 11.96 23.16 4.04
C ALA A 81 12.89 22.28 3.18
N GLU A 82 13.55 21.28 3.76
CA GLU A 82 14.47 20.38 3.06
C GLU A 82 13.77 19.13 2.51
N LEU A 83 12.62 18.77 3.10
CA LEU A 83 11.92 17.53 2.81
C LEU A 83 10.95 17.67 1.63
N ARG A 84 11.12 16.80 0.62
CA ARG A 84 10.19 16.72 -0.52
C ARG A 84 8.91 15.99 -0.12
N ARG A 85 7.75 16.61 -0.37
CA ARG A 85 6.44 15.98 -0.23
C ARG A 85 6.01 15.40 -1.58
N LYS A 86 5.58 14.14 -1.59
CA LYS A 86 5.08 13.46 -2.80
C LYS A 86 3.72 14.03 -3.28
N SER A 87 3.02 14.80 -2.45
CA SER A 87 1.71 15.39 -2.73
C SER A 87 1.76 16.88 -3.07
N SER A 88 2.83 17.36 -3.70
CA SER A 88 2.74 18.61 -4.48
C SER A 88 2.41 18.22 -5.93
N PRO A 89 1.35 18.80 -6.53
CA PRO A 89 1.00 18.56 -7.93
C PRO A 89 2.13 18.92 -8.89
#